data_AF-A0A7S2W3Z9-F1
#
_entry.id   AF-A0A7S2W3Z9-F1
#
_cell.length_a   1.000
_cell.length_b   1.000
_cell.length_c   1.000
_cell.angle_alpha   90.00
_cell.angle_beta   90.00
_cell.angle_gamma   90.00
#
_symmetry.space_group_name_H-M   'P 1'
#
loop_
_entity.id
_entity.type
_entity.pdbx_description
1 polymer ?
#
loop_
_entity_poly.entity_id
_entity_poly.type
_entity_poly.pdbx_seq_one_letter_code
_entity_poly.pdbx_strand_id
1 'polypeptide(L)'
;MFDIAIAGPVFGFIASFAALIYGLTLTNSSPQEALDVFPALPEAVLSGNVLVDILCRLLCPPLTDLPQASMAFVHPYTVAGLLGLLVNSLNMLPIGTLDGGRALTAVAGRRAASIVGTLALVLLLAVSFIADLPIQMYWVFVVILFQRMLDVPALDEVTEVDGTRTAIFGVVLTLASFCMVSIPLELLSEAAQQLP
;
A
#
# COMPACT_ATOMS: atom_id res chain seq x y z
N MET A 1 -20.65 9.51 5.68
CA MET A 1 -19.55 9.37 4.70
C MET A 1 -18.27 8.90 5.34
N PHE A 2 -17.80 9.54 6.42
CA PHE A 2 -16.54 9.17 7.06
C PHE A 2 -16.45 7.67 7.41
N ASP A 3 -17.46 7.13 8.08
CA ASP A 3 -17.47 5.72 8.50
C ASP A 3 -17.43 4.75 7.31
N ILE A 4 -18.09 5.09 6.20
CA ILE A 4 -18.10 4.27 4.98
C ILE A 4 -16.75 4.36 4.26
N ALA A 5 -16.18 5.56 4.15
CA ALA A 5 -14.89 5.79 3.50
C ALA A 5 -13.74 5.10 4.24
N ILE A 6 -13.80 5.00 5.57
CA ILE A 6 -12.74 4.34 6.35
C ILE A 6 -12.97 2.85 6.54
N ALA A 7 -14.22 2.39 6.62
CA ALA A 7 -14.52 0.97 6.86
C ALA A 7 -13.84 0.07 5.81
N GLY A 8 -13.96 0.40 4.52
CA GLY A 8 -13.35 -0.39 3.44
C GLY A 8 -11.84 -0.60 3.65
N PRO A 9 -11.03 0.47 3.68
CA PRO A 9 -9.59 0.35 3.89
C PRO A 9 -9.20 -0.28 5.24
N VAL A 10 -9.92 -0.02 6.33
CA VAL A 10 -9.62 -0.65 7.63
C VAL A 10 -9.79 -2.16 7.57
N PHE A 11 -10.95 -2.65 7.10
CA PHE A 11 -11.18 -4.09 6.96
C PHE A 11 -10.22 -4.70 5.94
N GLY A 12 -9.93 -3.98 4.86
CA GLY A 12 -8.95 -4.37 3.85
C GLY A 12 -7.56 -4.54 4.45
N PHE A 13 -7.08 -3.57 5.24
CA PHE A 13 -5.80 -3.67 5.95
C PHE A 13 -5.80 -4.88 6.89
N ILE A 14 -6.80 -5.04 7.75
CA ILE A 14 -6.88 -6.17 8.70
C ILE A 14 -6.81 -7.52 7.96
N ALA A 15 -7.60 -7.70 6.90
CA ALA A 15 -7.61 -8.92 6.11
C ALA A 15 -6.27 -9.17 5.41
N SER A 16 -5.67 -8.10 4.87
CA SER A 16 -4.37 -8.16 4.18
C SER A 16 -3.24 -8.52 5.13
N PHE A 17 -3.23 -7.93 6.34
CA PHE A 17 -2.29 -8.28 7.41
C PHE A 17 -2.43 -9.75 7.83
N ALA A 18 -3.66 -10.21 8.05
CA ALA A 18 -3.91 -11.59 8.43
C ALA A 18 -3.41 -12.57 7.35
N ALA A 19 -3.70 -12.28 6.08
CA ALA A 19 -3.22 -13.07 4.95
C ALA A 19 -1.69 -13.04 4.83
N LEU A 20 -1.06 -11.88 5.03
CA LEU A 20 0.39 -11.74 4.96
C LEU A 20 1.09 -12.54 6.08
N ILE A 21 0.65 -12.38 7.32
CA ILE A 21 1.19 -13.12 8.48
C ILE A 21 1.02 -14.63 8.27
N TYR A 22 -0.17 -15.04 7.82
CA TYR A 22 -0.45 -16.44 7.55
C TYR A 22 0.41 -16.99 6.41
N GLY A 23 0.58 -16.22 5.32
CA GLY A 23 1.44 -16.60 4.21
C GLY A 23 2.91 -16.74 4.61
N LEU A 24 3.45 -15.79 5.37
CA LEU A 24 4.86 -15.83 5.81
C LEU A 24 5.12 -17.00 6.77
N THR A 25 4.21 -17.26 7.71
CA THR A 25 4.33 -18.40 8.63
C THR A 25 4.27 -19.75 7.91
N LEU A 26 3.40 -19.87 6.89
CA LEU A 26 3.37 -21.05 6.02
C LEU A 26 4.64 -21.17 5.18
N THR A 27 5.15 -20.06 4.63
CA THR A 27 6.39 -20.05 3.85
C THR A 27 7.56 -20.58 4.69
N ASN A 28 7.71 -20.10 5.93
CA ASN A 28 8.78 -20.52 6.83
C ASN A 28 8.67 -21.99 7.28
N SER A 29 7.45 -22.53 7.32
CA SER A 29 7.18 -23.91 7.79
C SER A 29 7.14 -24.93 6.65
N SER A 30 7.24 -24.49 5.39
CA SER A 30 7.09 -25.35 4.22
C SER A 30 8.39 -26.10 3.91
N PRO A 31 8.33 -27.39 3.54
CA PRO A 31 9.50 -28.11 3.02
C PRO A 31 10.01 -27.47 1.73
N GLN A 32 11.30 -27.64 1.44
CA GLN A 32 11.92 -27.10 0.22
C GLN A 32 11.20 -27.54 -1.07
N GLU A 33 10.70 -28.78 -1.10
CA GLU A 33 9.94 -29.34 -2.23
C GLU A 33 8.62 -28.59 -2.51
N ALA A 34 8.02 -27.97 -1.49
CA ALA A 34 6.80 -27.19 -1.66
C ALA A 34 7.08 -25.79 -2.23
N LEU A 35 8.29 -25.26 -2.02
CA LEU A 35 8.70 -23.94 -2.52
C LEU A 35 8.78 -23.89 -4.04
N ASP A 36 9.06 -25.02 -4.69
CA ASP A 36 9.14 -25.12 -6.16
C ASP A 36 7.80 -24.84 -6.85
N VAL A 37 6.68 -24.99 -6.13
CA VAL A 37 5.32 -24.71 -6.63
C VAL A 37 4.85 -23.31 -6.24
N PHE A 38 5.57 -22.64 -5.35
CA PHE A 38 5.18 -21.32 -4.84
C PHE A 38 5.50 -20.21 -5.85
N PRO A 39 4.70 -19.13 -5.86
CA PRO A 39 5.02 -17.97 -6.67
C PRO A 39 6.34 -17.34 -6.21
N ALA A 40 7.16 -17.00 -7.19
CA ALA A 40 8.38 -16.24 -6.98
C ALA A 40 8.08 -14.74 -7.02
N LEU A 41 8.54 -14.00 -6.00
CA LEU A 41 8.54 -12.54 -5.95
C LEU A 41 9.99 -12.04 -5.88
N PRO A 42 10.35 -10.94 -6.54
CA PRO A 42 11.63 -10.29 -6.29
C PRO A 42 11.76 -9.93 -4.81
N GLU A 43 12.91 -10.23 -4.19
CA GLU A 43 13.19 -9.88 -2.78
C GLU A 43 13.02 -8.38 -2.55
N ALA A 44 13.47 -7.55 -3.52
CA ALA A 44 13.31 -6.10 -3.51
C ALA A 44 11.87 -5.64 -3.29
N VAL A 45 10.86 -6.46 -3.63
CA VAL A 45 9.45 -6.15 -3.37
C VAL A 45 9.09 -6.28 -1.89
N LEU A 46 9.68 -7.26 -1.21
CA LEU A 46 9.49 -7.50 0.22
C LEU A 46 10.27 -6.48 1.05
N SER A 47 11.53 -6.24 0.72
CA SER A 47 12.40 -5.28 1.42
C SER A 47 12.08 -3.81 1.11
N GLY A 48 11.48 -3.53 -0.06
CA GLY A 48 11.03 -2.19 -0.47
C GLY A 48 9.80 -1.66 0.27
N ASN A 49 9.19 -2.46 1.16
CA ASN A 49 8.11 -2.04 2.04
C ASN A 49 8.54 -2.27 3.50
N VAL A 50 8.72 -1.19 4.24
CA VAL A 50 9.27 -1.23 5.61
C VAL A 50 8.50 -2.17 6.52
N LEU A 51 7.17 -2.17 6.41
CA LEU A 51 6.33 -3.00 7.24
C LEU A 51 6.44 -4.48 6.86
N VAL A 52 6.49 -4.77 5.56
CA VAL A 52 6.64 -6.14 5.06
C VAL A 52 8.03 -6.67 5.40
N ASP A 53 9.09 -5.88 5.26
CA ASP A 53 10.46 -6.22 5.66
C ASP A 53 10.52 -6.60 7.14
N ILE A 54 9.93 -5.79 8.03
CA ILE A 54 9.86 -6.10 9.47
C ILE A 54 9.14 -7.44 9.71
N LEU A 55 8.02 -7.68 9.03
CA LEU A 55 7.28 -8.95 9.17
C LEU A 55 8.07 -10.14 8.63
N CYS A 56 8.80 -9.98 7.53
CA CYS A 56 9.70 -11.01 7.00
C CYS A 56 10.79 -11.33 8.03
N ARG A 57 11.46 -10.33 8.62
CA ARG A 57 12.48 -10.53 9.66
C ARG A 57 11.96 -11.27 10.88
N LEU A 58 10.70 -11.05 11.26
CA LEU A 58 10.09 -11.66 12.44
C LEU A 58 9.54 -13.06 12.18
N LEU A 59 8.95 -13.30 11.01
CA LEU A 59 8.15 -14.50 10.73
C LEU A 59 8.82 -15.47 9.76
N CYS A 60 9.69 -14.98 8.88
CA CYS A 60 10.44 -15.79 7.92
C CYS A 60 11.84 -15.19 7.66
N PRO A 61 12.75 -15.25 8.65
CA PRO A 61 14.10 -14.68 8.54
C PRO A 61 14.89 -15.10 7.29
N PRO A 62 14.80 -16.35 6.80
CA PRO A 62 15.55 -16.78 5.61
C PRO A 62 15.28 -15.94 4.36
N LEU A 63 14.11 -15.32 4.25
CA LEU A 63 13.78 -14.44 3.11
C LEU A 63 14.60 -13.15 3.12
N THR A 64 15.09 -12.70 4.29
CA THR A 64 15.82 -11.44 4.44
C THR A 64 17.33 -11.57 4.26
N ASP A 65 17.83 -12.81 4.23
CA ASP A 65 19.23 -13.12 3.93
C ASP A 65 19.48 -13.22 2.40
N LEU A 66 18.40 -13.16 1.61
CA LEU A 66 18.46 -13.23 0.16
C LEU A 66 19.00 -11.91 -0.43
N PRO A 67 19.84 -11.97 -1.48
CA PRO A 67 20.24 -10.76 -2.21
C PRO A 67 19.03 -10.03 -2.80
N GLN A 68 19.06 -8.70 -2.84
CA GLN A 68 17.93 -7.90 -3.35
C GLN A 68 17.54 -8.21 -4.80
N ALA A 69 18.53 -8.59 -5.62
CA ALA A 69 18.32 -8.99 -7.01
C ALA A 69 17.82 -10.44 -7.16
N SER A 70 17.59 -11.18 -6.07
CA SER A 70 17.17 -12.59 -6.13
C SER A 70 15.66 -12.76 -5.96
N MET A 71 15.18 -13.94 -6.32
CA MET A 71 13.77 -14.31 -6.21
C MET A 71 13.50 -15.04 -4.90
N ALA A 72 12.50 -14.53 -4.17
CA ALA A 72 11.93 -15.11 -2.97
C ALA A 72 10.70 -15.94 -3.31
N PHE A 73 10.74 -17.25 -3.06
CA PHE A 73 9.57 -18.13 -3.16
C PHE A 73 8.72 -18.00 -1.92
N VAL A 74 7.46 -17.57 -2.08
CA VAL A 74 6.57 -17.30 -0.96
C VAL A 74 5.20 -17.92 -1.16
N HIS A 75 4.52 -18.28 -0.07
CA HIS A 75 3.18 -18.82 -0.15
C HIS A 75 2.22 -17.82 -0.85
N PRO A 76 1.24 -18.26 -1.67
CA PRO A 76 0.30 -17.37 -2.37
C PRO A 76 -0.44 -16.37 -1.47
N TYR A 77 -0.68 -16.73 -0.20
CA TYR A 77 -1.27 -15.82 0.80
C TYR A 77 -0.39 -14.61 1.11
N THR A 78 0.94 -14.76 1.04
CA THR A 78 1.90 -13.64 1.19
C THR A 78 1.70 -12.63 0.06
N VAL A 79 1.60 -13.11 -1.18
CA VAL A 79 1.34 -12.27 -2.36
C VAL A 79 -0.02 -11.57 -2.24
N ALA A 80 -1.06 -12.31 -1.84
CA ALA A 80 -2.40 -11.74 -1.64
C ALA A 80 -2.42 -10.67 -0.54
N GLY A 81 -1.73 -10.91 0.58
CA GLY A 81 -1.59 -9.95 1.66
C GLY A 81 -0.83 -8.70 1.23
N LEU A 82 0.29 -8.84 0.51
CA LEU A 82 1.07 -7.72 -0.01
C LEU A 82 0.25 -6.86 -0.99
N LEU A 83 -0.42 -7.47 -1.96
CA LEU A 83 -1.26 -6.76 -2.92
C LEU A 83 -2.43 -6.06 -2.23
N GLY A 84 -3.04 -6.73 -1.23
CA GLY A 84 -4.07 -6.13 -0.40
C GLY A 84 -3.58 -4.90 0.35
N LEU A 85 -2.40 -4.97 1.00
CA LEU A 85 -1.80 -3.81 1.67
C LEU A 85 -1.56 -2.66 0.68
N LEU A 86 -1.02 -2.96 -0.51
CA LEU A 86 -0.76 -1.95 -1.55
C LEU A 86 -2.05 -1.27 -2.02
N VAL A 87 -3.09 -2.04 -2.35
CA VAL A 87 -4.38 -1.50 -2.82
C VAL A 87 -5.04 -0.63 -1.76
N ASN A 88 -5.06 -1.09 -0.49
CA ASN A 88 -5.63 -0.31 0.61
C ASN A 88 -4.83 0.97 0.89
N SER A 89 -3.51 0.92 0.72
CA SER A 89 -2.63 2.08 0.88
C SER A 89 -2.86 3.12 -0.20
N LEU A 90 -2.99 2.69 -1.46
CA LEU A 90 -3.36 3.56 -2.58
C LEU A 90 -4.73 4.22 -2.36
N ASN A 91 -5.73 3.46 -1.90
CA ASN A 91 -7.08 3.98 -1.63
C ASN A 91 -7.10 4.99 -0.46
N MET A 92 -6.17 4.89 0.48
CA MET A 92 -6.03 5.83 1.59
C MET A 92 -5.24 7.09 1.25
N LEU A 93 -4.76 7.25 0.02
CA LEU A 93 -4.15 8.52 -0.40
C LEU A 93 -5.17 9.66 -0.26
N PRO A 94 -4.76 10.84 0.24
CA PRO A 94 -5.66 11.96 0.51
C PRO A 94 -6.05 12.72 -0.77
N ILE A 95 -6.43 12.01 -1.85
CA ILE A 95 -6.59 12.58 -3.20
C ILE A 95 -8.01 12.34 -3.72
N GLY A 96 -8.74 13.43 -3.99
CA GLY A 96 -9.99 13.43 -4.77
C GLY A 96 -11.05 12.46 -4.24
N THR A 97 -11.49 11.53 -5.09
CA THR A 97 -12.56 10.55 -4.81
C THR A 97 -12.09 9.26 -4.14
N LEU A 98 -10.77 9.11 -3.90
CA LEU A 98 -10.25 7.99 -3.12
C LEU A 98 -10.82 8.02 -1.70
N ASP A 99 -10.89 6.86 -1.05
CA ASP A 99 -11.40 6.73 0.31
C ASP A 99 -10.68 7.66 1.30
N GLY A 100 -9.37 7.83 1.16
CA GLY A 100 -8.58 8.79 1.94
C GLY A 100 -8.94 10.27 1.65
N GLY A 101 -9.25 10.61 0.40
CA GLY A 101 -9.73 11.93 0.00
C GLY A 101 -11.14 12.25 0.53
N ARG A 102 -12.03 11.26 0.53
CA ARG A 102 -13.39 11.35 1.09
C ARG A 102 -13.35 11.48 2.62
N ALA A 103 -12.53 10.67 3.28
CA ALA A 103 -12.30 10.75 4.73
C ALA A 103 -11.70 12.12 5.11
N LEU A 104 -10.71 12.61 4.35
CA LEU A 104 -10.13 13.93 4.58
C LEU A 104 -11.12 15.06 4.35
N THR A 105 -11.99 14.95 3.34
CA THR A 105 -13.06 15.94 3.09
C THR A 105 -14.03 16.01 4.26
N ALA A 106 -14.38 14.88 4.87
CA ALA A 106 -15.22 14.85 6.06
C ALA A 106 -14.54 15.44 7.30
N VAL A 107 -13.22 15.24 7.47
CA VAL A 107 -12.48 15.72 8.65
C VAL A 107 -12.10 17.19 8.56
N ALA A 108 -11.51 17.62 7.44
CA ALA A 108 -10.89 18.94 7.29
C ALA A 108 -11.70 19.91 6.40
N GLY A 109 -12.81 19.43 5.83
CA GLY A 109 -13.61 20.18 4.88
C GLY A 109 -13.02 20.21 3.47
N ARG A 110 -13.88 20.54 2.50
CA ARG A 110 -13.58 20.43 1.06
C ARG A 110 -12.41 21.29 0.58
N ARG A 111 -12.27 22.50 1.11
CA ARG A 111 -11.18 23.42 0.73
C ARG A 111 -9.83 22.89 1.17
N ALA A 112 -9.71 22.44 2.42
CA ALA A 112 -8.47 21.86 2.92
C ALA A 112 -8.16 20.55 2.20
N ALA A 113 -9.14 19.66 2.03
CA ALA A 113 -8.97 18.40 1.32
C ALA A 113 -8.51 18.58 -0.13
N SER A 114 -9.05 19.58 -0.84
CA SER A 114 -8.60 19.91 -2.21
C SER A 114 -7.14 20.38 -2.25
N ILE A 115 -6.71 21.20 -1.29
CA ILE A 115 -5.33 21.70 -1.21
C ILE A 115 -4.39 20.54 -0.87
N VAL A 116 -4.70 19.79 0.20
CA VAL A 116 -3.90 18.65 0.66
C VAL A 116 -3.80 17.58 -0.43
N GLY A 117 -4.90 17.25 -1.11
CA GLY A 117 -4.87 16.27 -2.20
C GLY A 117 -4.07 16.71 -3.41
N THR A 118 -4.09 18.01 -3.73
CA THR A 118 -3.23 18.56 -4.79
C THR A 118 -1.75 18.49 -4.39
N LEU A 119 -1.42 18.86 -3.15
CA LEU A 119 -0.06 18.78 -2.63
C LEU A 119 0.44 17.33 -2.58
N ALA A 120 -0.40 16.40 -2.11
CA ALA A 120 -0.08 14.98 -2.05
C ALA A 120 0.19 14.42 -3.45
N LEU A 121 -0.62 14.78 -4.44
CA LEU A 121 -0.42 14.36 -5.84
C LEU A 121 0.88 14.92 -6.43
N VAL A 122 1.17 16.21 -6.20
CA VAL A 122 2.42 16.83 -6.67
C VAL A 122 3.64 16.18 -6.01
N LEU A 123 3.57 15.90 -4.70
CA LEU A 123 4.64 15.22 -3.98
C LEU A 123 4.81 13.79 -4.46
N LEU A 124 3.73 13.05 -4.65
CA LEU A 124 3.75 11.69 -5.19
C LEU A 124 4.39 11.66 -6.59
N LEU A 125 4.04 12.61 -7.46
CA LEU A 125 4.63 12.75 -8.79
C LEU A 125 6.13 13.09 -8.72
N ALA A 126 6.51 14.03 -7.85
CA ALA A 126 7.91 14.42 -7.67
C ALA A 126 8.76 13.25 -7.15
N VAL A 127 8.28 12.52 -6.14
CA VAL A 127 8.96 11.34 -5.61
C VAL A 127 9.06 10.26 -6.68
N SER A 128 7.98 9.97 -7.40
CA SER A 128 7.97 8.94 -8.45
C SER A 128 8.98 9.24 -9.55
N PHE A 129 9.13 10.53 -9.92
CA PHE A 129 10.07 10.96 -10.95
C PHE A 129 11.52 10.99 -10.46
N ILE A 130 11.77 11.48 -9.23
CA ILE A 130 13.12 11.58 -8.67
C ILE A 130 13.70 10.20 -8.35
N ALA A 131 12.87 9.30 -7.82
CA ALA A 131 13.30 7.96 -7.41
C ALA A 131 13.19 6.90 -8.52
N ASP A 132 12.85 7.32 -9.75
CA ASP A 132 12.63 6.44 -10.92
C ASP A 132 11.74 5.22 -10.59
N LEU A 133 10.53 5.52 -10.10
CA LEU A 133 9.54 4.53 -9.68
C LEU A 133 8.40 4.45 -10.71
N PRO A 134 8.56 3.71 -11.82
CA PRO A 134 7.61 3.71 -12.93
C PRO A 134 6.25 3.10 -12.56
N ILE A 135 6.21 2.13 -11.65
CA ILE A 135 4.95 1.57 -11.14
C ILE A 135 4.15 2.65 -10.41
N GLN A 136 4.82 3.44 -9.56
CA GLN A 136 4.20 4.55 -8.86
C GLN A 136 3.78 5.65 -9.84
N MET A 137 4.60 5.96 -10.84
CA MET A 137 4.29 6.93 -11.89
C MET A 137 3.06 6.52 -12.73
N TYR A 138 2.93 5.24 -13.07
CA TYR A 138 1.73 4.69 -13.71
C TYR A 138 0.48 4.94 -12.85
N TRP A 139 0.55 4.61 -11.56
CA TRP A 139 -0.55 4.85 -10.62
C TRP A 139 -0.90 6.34 -10.47
N VAL A 140 0.11 7.22 -10.40
CA VAL A 140 -0.09 8.68 -10.37
C VAL A 140 -0.89 9.13 -11.59
N PHE A 141 -0.55 8.61 -12.78
CA PHE A 141 -1.24 8.94 -14.02
C PHE A 141 -2.71 8.49 -14.00
N VAL A 142 -2.97 7.28 -13.52
CA VAL A 142 -4.34 6.76 -13.33
C VAL A 142 -5.14 7.65 -12.36
N VAL A 143 -4.54 8.05 -11.23
CA VAL A 143 -5.19 8.95 -10.25
C VAL A 143 -5.50 10.32 -10.85
N ILE A 144 -4.57 10.90 -11.62
CA ILE A 144 -4.78 12.19 -12.30
C ILE A 144 -5.96 12.13 -13.28
N LEU A 145 -6.06 11.04 -14.05
CA LEU A 145 -7.09 10.89 -15.09
C LEU A 145 -8.47 10.58 -14.51
N PHE A 146 -8.56 9.70 -13.51
CA PHE A 146 -9.84 9.13 -13.08
C PHE A 146 -10.33 9.63 -11.71
N GLN A 147 -9.43 10.03 -10.81
CA GLN A 147 -9.77 10.22 -9.39
C GLN A 147 -9.72 11.69 -8.93
N ARG A 148 -9.34 12.62 -9.81
CA ARG A 148 -9.12 14.03 -9.46
C ARG A 148 -10.39 14.84 -9.14
N MET A 149 -11.57 14.34 -9.54
CA MET A 149 -12.84 14.96 -9.17
C MET A 149 -13.07 14.84 -7.66
N LEU A 150 -13.60 15.89 -7.04
CA LEU A 150 -14.12 15.81 -5.67
C LEU A 150 -15.51 15.17 -5.72
N ASP A 151 -15.79 14.28 -4.77
CA ASP A 151 -17.05 13.52 -4.68
C ASP A 151 -18.27 14.46 -4.49
N VAL A 152 -19.47 13.93 -4.76
CA VAL A 152 -20.74 14.67 -4.61
C VAL A 152 -20.89 15.12 -3.14
N PRO A 153 -21.27 16.39 -2.88
CA PRO A 153 -21.33 16.92 -1.52
C PRO A 153 -22.23 16.06 -0.65
N ALA A 154 -21.66 15.55 0.44
CA ALA A 154 -22.38 14.73 1.38
C ALA A 154 -23.09 15.60 2.42
N LEU A 155 -24.23 15.12 2.92
CA LEU A 155 -24.97 15.77 4.02
C LEU A 155 -24.09 16.04 5.27
N ASP A 156 -23.03 15.24 5.45
CA ASP A 156 -22.10 15.33 6.59
C ASP A 156 -21.12 16.51 6.51
N GLU A 157 -21.13 17.35 5.46
CA GLU A 157 -20.35 18.61 5.45
C GLU A 157 -20.83 19.62 6.53
N VAL A 158 -21.95 19.33 7.19
CA VAL A 158 -22.58 20.20 8.21
C VAL A 158 -22.30 19.72 9.65
N THR A 159 -21.87 18.48 9.85
CA THR A 159 -21.59 17.90 11.18
C THR A 159 -20.10 17.61 11.33
N GLU A 160 -19.46 18.23 12.32
CA GLU A 160 -18.04 18.02 12.62
C GLU A 160 -17.76 16.56 13.02
N VAL A 161 -16.64 16.04 12.53
CA VAL A 161 -16.15 14.70 12.87
C VAL A 161 -15.48 14.74 14.25
N ASP A 162 -15.93 13.88 15.16
CA ASP A 162 -15.39 13.77 16.52
C ASP A 162 -13.87 13.45 16.54
N GLY A 163 -13.18 13.86 17.61
CA GLY A 163 -11.72 13.73 17.75
C GLY A 163 -11.22 12.29 17.64
N THR A 164 -11.99 11.30 18.13
CA THR A 164 -11.65 9.88 18.00
C THR A 164 -11.64 9.42 16.55
N ARG A 165 -12.61 9.86 15.75
CA ARG A 165 -12.70 9.51 14.33
C ARG A 165 -11.53 10.12 13.56
N THR A 166 -11.19 11.37 13.84
CA THR A 166 -10.01 12.03 13.29
C THR A 166 -8.71 11.28 13.63
N ALA A 167 -8.58 10.77 14.86
CA ALA A 167 -7.44 9.94 15.26
C ALA A 167 -7.37 8.63 14.47
N ILE A 168 -8.50 7.94 14.27
CA ILE A 168 -8.56 6.71 13.45
C ILE A 168 -8.09 7.00 12.02
N PHE A 169 -8.56 8.09 11.41
CA PHE A 169 -8.10 8.49 10.08
C PHE A 169 -6.59 8.72 10.04
N GLY A 170 -6.03 9.43 11.01
CA GLY A 170 -4.59 9.66 11.10
C GLY A 170 -3.78 8.35 11.23
N VAL A 171 -4.26 7.39 12.03
CA VAL A 171 -3.62 6.07 12.18
C VAL A 171 -3.63 5.30 10.86
N VAL A 172 -4.79 5.23 10.19
CA VAL A 172 -4.92 4.48 8.93
C VAL A 172 -4.10 5.13 7.81
N LEU A 173 -4.09 6.45 7.72
CA LEU A 173 -3.27 7.19 6.76
C LEU A 173 -1.77 6.97 6.99
N THR A 174 -1.36 6.94 8.26
CA THR A 174 0.04 6.66 8.63
C THR A 174 0.42 5.24 8.24
N LEU A 175 -0.43 4.25 8.56
CA LEU A 175 -0.23 2.86 8.18
C LEU A 175 -0.12 2.68 6.66
N ALA A 176 -1.01 3.33 5.90
CA ALA A 176 -0.98 3.35 4.44
C ALA A 176 0.33 3.94 3.89
N SER A 177 0.85 5.00 4.54
CA SER A 177 2.12 5.62 4.14
C SER A 177 3.32 4.68 4.33
N PHE A 178 3.33 3.88 5.40
CA PHE A 178 4.37 2.86 5.62
C PHE A 178 4.25 1.66 4.67
N CYS A 179 3.05 1.38 4.18
CA CYS A 179 2.77 0.29 3.27
C CYS A 179 2.93 0.66 1.78
N MET A 180 3.22 1.93 1.47
CA MET A 180 3.55 2.36 0.11
C MET A 180 4.87 1.71 -0.32
N VAL A 181 4.77 0.89 -1.35
CA VAL A 181 5.90 0.16 -1.93
C VAL A 181 6.76 1.12 -2.75
N SER A 182 8.05 1.24 -2.40
CA SER A 182 9.03 2.06 -3.12
C SER A 182 10.12 1.15 -3.69
N ILE A 183 9.96 0.69 -4.94
CA ILE A 183 10.93 -0.22 -5.58
C ILE A 183 11.43 0.39 -6.90
N PRO A 184 12.74 0.65 -7.02
CA PRO A 184 13.37 1.02 -8.28
C PRO A 184 13.19 -0.06 -9.35
N LEU A 185 12.90 0.33 -10.60
CA LEU A 185 12.69 -0.63 -11.69
C LEU A 185 13.94 -1.45 -12.01
N GLU A 186 15.13 -0.87 -11.82
CA GLU A 186 16.41 -1.52 -12.08
C GLU A 186 16.50 -2.86 -11.33
N LEU A 187 16.17 -2.86 -10.03
CA LEU A 187 16.15 -4.06 -9.17
C LEU A 187 15.13 -5.11 -9.65
N LEU A 188 13.97 -4.68 -10.16
CA LEU A 188 12.99 -5.60 -10.72
C LEU A 188 13.48 -6.23 -12.03
N SER A 189 14.20 -5.45 -12.84
CA SER A 189 14.76 -5.93 -14.11
C SER A 189 15.89 -6.93 -13.89
N GLU A 190 16.76 -6.71 -12.90
CA GLU A 190 17.81 -7.63 -12.49
C GLU A 190 17.24 -8.95 -11.97
N ALA A 191 16.22 -8.88 -11.11
CA ALA A 191 15.55 -10.09 -10.60
C ALA A 191 14.85 -10.88 -11.72
N ALA A 192 14.24 -10.19 -12.69
CA ALA A 192 13.60 -10.83 -13.84
C ALA A 192 14.59 -11.52 -14.79
N GLN A 193 15.82 -10.99 -14.92
CA GLN A 193 16.86 -11.61 -15.74
C GLN A 193 17.47 -12.89 -15.14
N GLN A 194 17.23 -13.15 -13.85
CA GLN A 194 17.67 -14.38 -13.18
C GLN A 194 16.66 -15.54 -13.33
N LEU A 195 15.54 -15.32 -14.02
CA LEU A 195 14.60 -16.39 -14.37
C LEU A 195 15.21 -17.29 -15.47
N PRO A 196 15.12 -18.64 -15.33
CA PRO A 196 15.55 -19.57 -16.38
C PRO A 196 14.68 -19.49 -17.64
#